data_AF-A0A971KB73-F1
#
_entry.id   AF-A0A971KB73-F1
#
_cell.length_a   1.000
_cell.length_b   1.000
_cell.length_c   1.000
_cell.angle_alpha   90.00
_cell.angle_beta   90.00
_cell.angle_gamma   90.00
#
_symmetry.space_group_name_H-M   'P 1'
#
loop_
_entity.id
_entity.type
_entity.pdbx_description
1 polymer ?
#
loop_
_entity_poly.entity_id
_entity_poly.type
_entity_poly.pdbx_seq_one_letter_code
_entity_poly.pdbx_strand_id
1 'polypeptide(L)'
;MPERLGTITVTGPDAQPFEYVIKTPIVRVGRMPEPQNDLVLAHNWVSRSHLRIYCDRLPFRVQDLHSSNGSALNDVPLPADEIRDIKSGDVISVGPFRLTVQVAESLLQEEAAPPPLIAMQPRPAAADVPPPIQPIKPPEPALERWVGMDGETSRWLQYLPPMFAEHPFLGRFLCLFEDQLGPLEQTIRHFDVFLDVQSAPATFIPQLNTWLAGIVDESWPEAIKRAILARATWLYERRGTRAGLEELLHLCTGAQVEIIENSDGPFTFRVVLTAESGAIDQRLVTRLIDGYRPAYTSYQIDIKNP
;
A
#
# COMPACT_ATOMS: atom_id res chain seq x y z
N MET A 1 23.39 -14.16 10.34
CA MET A 1 23.27 -15.62 10.57
C MET A 1 21.79 -15.93 10.53
N PRO A 2 21.28 -16.89 9.74
CA PRO A 2 19.85 -17.19 9.76
C PRO A 2 19.46 -17.61 11.19
N GLU A 3 18.52 -16.90 11.80
CA GLU A 3 18.05 -17.18 13.14
C GLU A 3 17.44 -18.58 13.19
N ARG A 4 17.82 -19.35 14.22
CA ARG A 4 17.32 -20.70 14.44
C ARG A 4 15.87 -20.60 14.92
N LEU A 5 14.91 -20.98 14.08
CA LEU A 5 13.48 -20.90 14.40
C LEU A 5 13.01 -22.07 15.29
N GLY A 6 13.71 -23.21 15.22
CA GLY A 6 13.37 -24.40 15.99
C GLY A 6 14.12 -25.64 15.50
N THR A 7 13.70 -26.80 15.97
CA THR A 7 14.22 -28.11 15.56
C THR A 7 13.11 -29.12 15.34
N ILE A 8 13.30 -30.02 14.39
CA ILE A 8 12.46 -31.19 14.17
C ILE A 8 13.28 -32.42 14.49
N THR A 9 12.91 -33.16 15.53
CA THR A 9 13.51 -34.46 15.82
C THR A 9 12.74 -35.52 15.05
N VAL A 10 13.42 -36.22 14.14
CA VAL A 10 12.83 -37.27 13.30
C VAL A 10 13.19 -38.62 13.88
N THR A 11 12.17 -39.42 14.20
CA THR A 11 12.32 -40.82 14.64
C THR A 11 11.65 -41.75 13.64
N GLY A 12 12.36 -42.79 13.18
CA GLY A 12 11.85 -43.81 12.27
C GLY A 12 12.13 -45.23 12.78
N PRO A 13 11.60 -46.27 12.13
CA PRO A 13 11.69 -47.66 12.61
C PRO A 13 13.11 -48.25 12.52
N ASP A 14 13.89 -47.85 11.51
CA ASP A 14 15.18 -48.47 11.18
C ASP A 14 16.38 -47.51 11.25
N ALA A 15 16.20 -46.30 11.80
CA ALA A 15 17.24 -45.27 11.86
C ALA A 15 17.34 -44.65 13.26
N GLN A 16 18.57 -44.30 13.67
CA GLN A 16 18.75 -43.47 14.86
C GLN A 16 18.04 -42.12 14.67
N PRO A 17 17.40 -41.58 15.73
CA PRO A 17 16.80 -40.27 15.66
C PRO A 17 17.83 -39.23 15.22
N PHE A 18 17.44 -38.34 14.32
CA PHE A 18 18.26 -37.23 13.89
C PHE A 18 17.49 -35.92 14.00
N GLU A 19 18.22 -34.82 14.15
CA GLU A 19 17.65 -33.49 14.26
C GLU A 19 17.81 -32.70 12.98
N TYR A 20 16.73 -32.03 12.57
CA TYR A 20 16.72 -31.06 11.50
C TYR A 20 16.54 -29.65 12.08
N VAL A 21 17.46 -28.74 11.76
CA VAL A 21 17.40 -27.35 12.24
C VAL A 21 16.54 -26.51 11.30
N ILE A 22 15.51 -25.87 11.84
CA ILE A 22 14.61 -25.00 11.08
C ILE A 22 15.29 -23.64 10.89
N LYS A 23 15.62 -23.30 9.64
CA LYS A 23 16.26 -22.04 9.25
C LYS A 23 15.46 -21.23 8.22
N THR A 24 14.41 -21.83 7.68
CA THR A 24 13.57 -21.27 6.62
C THR A 24 12.13 -21.12 7.10
N PRO A 25 11.37 -20.16 6.56
CA PRO A 25 9.97 -19.96 6.94
C PRO A 25 9.05 -21.10 6.49
N ILE A 26 9.51 -21.98 5.60
CA ILE A 26 8.80 -23.19 5.18
C ILE A 26 9.79 -24.36 5.17
N VAL A 27 9.39 -25.49 5.76
CA VAL A 27 10.08 -26.77 5.66
C VAL A 27 9.21 -27.73 4.85
N ARG A 28 9.69 -28.14 3.68
CA ARG A 28 9.05 -29.11 2.80
C ARG A 28 9.49 -30.51 3.19
N VAL A 29 8.55 -31.42 3.40
CA VAL A 29 8.82 -32.80 3.83
C VAL A 29 8.34 -33.79 2.77
N GLY A 30 9.19 -34.73 2.40
CA GLY A 30 8.82 -35.76 1.42
C GLY A 30 9.94 -36.77 1.15
N ARG A 31 9.67 -37.71 0.24
CA ARG A 31 10.58 -38.82 -0.07
C ARG A 31 11.74 -38.44 -0.99
N MET A 32 11.54 -37.45 -1.86
CA MET A 32 12.54 -37.04 -2.85
C MET A 32 13.49 -35.98 -2.28
N PRO A 33 14.79 -36.04 -2.60
CA PRO A 33 15.74 -35.02 -2.16
C PRO A 33 15.55 -33.68 -2.89
N GLU A 34 16.41 -32.72 -2.56
CA GLU A 34 16.47 -31.42 -3.25
C GLU A 34 16.47 -31.58 -4.78
N PRO A 35 15.80 -30.68 -5.52
CA PRO A 35 15.20 -29.41 -5.05
C PRO A 35 13.78 -29.54 -4.45
N GLN A 36 13.25 -30.76 -4.30
CA GLN A 36 11.83 -30.99 -4.03
C GLN A 36 11.45 -30.82 -2.55
N ASN A 37 12.25 -31.35 -1.61
CA ASN A 37 12.00 -31.26 -0.18
C ASN A 37 13.27 -30.88 0.59
N ASP A 38 13.08 -30.18 1.70
CA ASP A 38 14.15 -29.74 2.60
C ASP A 38 14.46 -30.84 3.64
N LEU A 39 13.41 -31.50 4.15
CA LEU A 39 13.51 -32.66 5.05
C LEU A 39 13.10 -33.94 4.31
N VAL A 40 14.09 -34.80 4.06
CA VAL A 40 13.91 -36.00 3.25
C VAL A 40 13.66 -37.23 4.12
N LEU A 41 12.52 -37.88 3.92
CA LEU A 41 12.13 -39.14 4.57
C LEU A 41 12.06 -40.25 3.51
N ALA A 42 13.19 -40.91 3.26
CA ALA A 42 13.37 -41.86 2.17
C ALA A 42 12.66 -43.21 2.44
N HIS A 43 11.33 -43.24 2.35
CA HIS A 43 10.52 -44.45 2.53
C HIS A 43 9.33 -44.49 1.59
N ASN A 44 8.91 -45.69 1.15
CA ASN A 44 7.85 -45.86 0.16
C ASN A 44 6.46 -45.40 0.62
N TRP A 45 6.22 -45.36 1.92
CA TRP A 45 4.98 -44.81 2.49
C TRP A 45 4.94 -43.28 2.54
N VAL A 46 6.07 -42.64 2.27
CA VAL A 46 6.15 -41.18 2.18
C VAL A 46 6.01 -40.77 0.71
N SER A 47 5.19 -39.76 0.46
CA SER A 47 4.93 -39.24 -0.89
C SER A 47 6.12 -38.39 -1.36
N ARG A 48 6.24 -38.18 -2.68
CA ARG A 48 7.33 -37.38 -3.25
C ARG A 48 7.38 -35.98 -2.65
N SER A 49 6.22 -35.34 -2.49
CA SER A 49 5.99 -34.16 -1.64
C SER A 49 4.82 -34.53 -0.73
N HIS A 50 5.05 -34.64 0.58
CA HIS A 50 4.08 -35.23 1.50
C HIS A 50 3.36 -34.16 2.31
N LEU A 51 4.11 -33.25 2.93
CA LEU A 51 3.53 -32.14 3.69
C LEU A 51 4.45 -30.92 3.70
N ARG A 52 3.92 -29.80 4.21
CA ARG A 52 4.67 -28.58 4.54
C ARG A 52 4.47 -28.20 5.99
N ILE A 53 5.54 -27.66 6.57
CA ILE A 53 5.51 -27.00 7.88
C ILE A 53 5.82 -25.52 7.64
N TYR A 54 4.91 -24.64 8.03
CA TYR A 54 5.06 -23.19 7.98
C TYR A 54 5.60 -22.70 9.33
N CYS A 55 6.77 -22.09 9.28
CA CYS A 55 7.53 -21.55 10.40
C CYS A 55 7.71 -20.02 10.26
N ASP A 56 6.84 -19.37 9.49
CA ASP A 56 6.83 -17.94 9.19
C ASP A 56 6.34 -17.07 10.36
N ARG A 57 5.54 -17.66 11.25
CA ARG A 57 4.99 -17.04 12.46
C ARG A 57 4.62 -18.12 13.47
N LEU A 58 4.42 -17.74 14.72
CA LEU A 58 3.80 -18.63 15.70
C LEU A 58 2.26 -18.50 15.68
N PRO A 59 1.54 -19.54 16.13
CA PRO A 59 2.04 -20.91 16.22
C PRO A 59 2.49 -21.42 14.84
N PHE A 60 3.46 -22.34 14.81
CA PHE A 60 3.83 -23.01 13.55
C PHE A 60 2.63 -23.78 13.01
N ARG A 61 2.61 -24.08 11.71
CA ARG A 61 1.45 -24.72 11.07
C ARG A 61 1.87 -25.87 10.17
N VAL A 62 1.07 -26.93 10.09
CA VAL A 62 1.29 -28.08 9.19
C VAL A 62 0.16 -28.20 8.17
N GLN A 63 0.49 -28.65 6.96
CA GLN A 63 -0.47 -28.94 5.89
C GLN A 63 -0.04 -30.19 5.11
N ASP A 64 -0.92 -31.17 4.99
CA ASP A 64 -0.73 -32.33 4.12
C ASP A 64 -0.99 -31.96 2.65
N LEU A 65 -0.10 -32.37 1.73
CA LEU A 65 -0.15 -32.03 0.31
C LEU A 65 -0.74 -33.17 -0.54
N HIS A 66 -1.88 -33.71 -0.11
CA HIS A 66 -2.51 -34.89 -0.70
C HIS A 66 -1.59 -36.11 -0.70
N SER A 67 -1.02 -36.42 0.46
CA SER A 67 -0.20 -37.61 0.59
C SER A 67 -1.00 -38.89 0.36
N SER A 68 -0.35 -39.91 -0.19
CA SER A 68 -1.02 -41.16 -0.58
C SER A 68 -1.47 -42.00 0.63
N ASN A 69 -0.81 -41.83 1.78
CA ASN A 69 -1.09 -42.58 3.01
C ASN A 69 -1.58 -41.68 4.16
N GLY A 70 -1.74 -40.38 3.92
CA GLY A 70 -2.14 -39.40 4.92
C GLY A 70 -1.02 -39.02 5.90
N SER A 71 -1.27 -37.90 6.59
CA SER A 71 -0.50 -37.43 7.74
C SER A 71 -1.41 -37.36 8.98
N ALA A 72 -0.83 -37.34 10.17
CA ALA A 72 -1.56 -37.08 11.41
C ALA A 72 -0.78 -36.12 12.31
N LEU A 73 -1.49 -35.31 13.10
CA LEU A 73 -0.92 -34.45 14.14
C LEU A 73 -1.42 -34.94 15.50
N ASN A 74 -0.51 -35.34 16.39
CA ASN A 74 -0.81 -35.93 17.70
C ASN A 74 -1.82 -37.09 17.60
N ASP A 75 -1.57 -38.00 16.65
CA ASP A 75 -2.42 -39.15 16.30
C ASP A 75 -3.84 -38.82 15.78
N VAL A 76 -4.17 -37.52 15.62
CA VAL A 76 -5.39 -37.08 14.95
C VAL A 76 -5.10 -36.92 13.45
N PRO A 77 -5.84 -37.61 12.56
CA PRO A 77 -5.65 -37.47 11.11
C PRO A 77 -5.72 -36.01 10.66
N LEU A 78 -4.79 -35.62 9.79
CA LEU A 78 -4.72 -34.31 9.15
C LEU A 78 -5.28 -34.45 7.72
N PRO A 79 -6.48 -33.93 7.44
CA PRO A 79 -7.02 -33.92 6.08
C PRO A 79 -6.09 -33.16 5.12
N ALA A 80 -6.07 -33.58 3.86
CA ALA A 80 -5.32 -32.87 2.82
C ALA A 80 -5.78 -31.40 2.72
N ASP A 81 -4.83 -30.51 2.46
CA ASP A 81 -4.97 -29.05 2.38
C ASP A 81 -5.39 -28.32 3.66
N GLU A 82 -5.87 -29.02 4.70
CA GLU A 82 -6.20 -28.41 5.98
C GLU A 82 -4.93 -27.97 6.70
N ILE A 83 -4.91 -26.70 7.13
CA ILE A 83 -3.80 -26.13 7.91
C ILE A 83 -4.13 -26.25 9.39
N ARG A 84 -3.25 -26.89 10.17
CA ARG A 84 -3.38 -26.99 11.63
C ARG A 84 -2.20 -26.36 12.36
N ASP A 85 -2.51 -25.67 13.45
CA ASP A 85 -1.52 -25.09 14.36
C ASP A 85 -0.77 -26.20 15.11
N ILE A 86 0.53 -25.98 15.30
CA ILE A 86 1.48 -26.86 15.96
C ILE A 86 1.99 -26.14 17.20
N LYS A 87 1.92 -26.80 18.35
CA LYS A 87 2.55 -26.36 19.60
C LYS A 87 3.96 -26.97 19.71
N SER A 88 4.83 -26.31 20.47
CA SER A 88 6.14 -26.90 20.77
C SER A 88 5.98 -28.22 21.51
N GLY A 89 6.59 -29.28 20.99
CA GLY A 89 6.47 -30.65 21.45
C GLY A 89 5.47 -31.52 20.69
N ASP A 90 4.65 -30.95 19.80
CA ASP A 90 3.69 -31.72 19.01
C ASP A 90 4.38 -32.67 18.02
N VAL A 91 3.71 -33.78 17.74
CA VAL A 91 4.23 -34.86 16.90
C VAL A 91 3.42 -34.98 15.62
N ILE A 92 4.11 -34.85 14.49
CA ILE A 92 3.53 -35.12 13.17
C ILE A 92 3.93 -36.54 12.75
N SER A 93 2.95 -37.37 12.41
CA SER A 93 3.16 -38.72 11.89
C SER A 93 3.12 -38.71 10.36
N VAL A 94 4.17 -39.25 9.74
CA VAL A 94 4.35 -39.33 8.28
C VAL A 94 4.81 -40.74 7.91
N GLY A 95 3.88 -41.58 7.47
CA GLY A 95 4.15 -43.01 7.28
C GLY A 95 4.73 -43.63 8.57
N PRO A 96 5.91 -44.27 8.52
CA PRO A 96 6.52 -44.85 9.73
C PRO A 96 7.32 -43.85 10.57
N PHE A 97 7.42 -42.58 10.15
CA PHE A 97 8.20 -41.57 10.86
C PHE A 97 7.34 -40.74 11.80
N ARG A 98 7.93 -40.34 12.93
CA ARG A 98 7.40 -39.34 13.85
C ARG A 98 8.33 -38.14 13.89
N LEU A 99 7.78 -36.96 13.65
CA LEU A 99 8.48 -35.69 13.60
C LEU A 99 8.02 -34.86 14.80
N THR A 100 8.87 -34.74 15.81
CA THR A 100 8.59 -33.90 16.99
C THR A 100 9.10 -32.49 16.72
N VAL A 101 8.20 -31.51 16.72
CA VAL A 101 8.54 -30.11 16.44
C VAL A 101 8.81 -29.38 17.74
N GLN A 102 10.00 -28.79 17.88
CA GLN A 102 10.37 -27.92 18.99
C GLN A 102 10.61 -26.51 18.47
N VAL A 103 9.90 -25.53 19.03
CA VAL A 103 10.07 -24.10 18.73
C VAL A 103 11.23 -23.55 19.57
N ALA A 104 12.03 -22.64 19.03
CA ALA A 104 13.10 -22.01 19.79
C ALA A 104 12.55 -21.18 20.98
N GLU A 105 13.15 -21.32 22.17
CA GLU A 105 12.71 -20.61 23.39
C GLU A 105 12.69 -19.09 23.23
N SER A 106 13.60 -18.52 22.43
CA SER A 106 13.64 -17.08 22.16
C SER A 106 12.37 -16.58 21.47
N LEU A 107 11.81 -17.35 20.54
CA LEU A 107 10.55 -16.99 19.85
C LEU A 107 9.35 -17.09 20.78
N LEU A 108 9.34 -18.08 21.67
CA LEU A 108 8.29 -18.25 22.68
C LEU A 108 8.32 -17.10 23.71
N GLN A 109 9.51 -16.60 24.08
CA GLN A 109 9.66 -15.44 24.96
C GLN A 109 9.24 -14.13 24.30
N GLU A 110 9.54 -13.96 23.01
CA GLU A 110 9.17 -12.76 22.25
C GLU A 110 7.65 -12.65 22.07
N GLU A 111 6.94 -13.75 21.85
CA GLU A 111 5.48 -13.78 21.77
C GLU A 111 4.78 -13.64 23.14
N ALA A 112 5.39 -14.19 24.21
CA ALA A 112 4.85 -14.11 25.55
C ALA A 112 5.14 -12.77 26.25
N ALA A 113 6.09 -11.98 25.73
CA ALA A 113 6.34 -10.65 26.24
C ALA A 113 5.12 -9.77 25.96
N PRO A 114 4.52 -9.11 26.97
CA PRO A 114 3.53 -8.08 26.70
C PRO A 114 4.16 -7.07 25.75
N PRO A 115 3.43 -6.57 24.73
CA PRO A 115 3.94 -5.52 23.87
C PRO A 115 4.48 -4.42 24.79
N PRO A 116 5.69 -3.89 24.53
CA PRO A 116 6.28 -2.92 25.43
C PRO A 116 5.25 -1.82 25.61
N LEU A 117 4.75 -1.67 26.85
CA LEU A 117 4.06 -0.46 27.26
C LEU A 117 5.06 0.63 26.93
N ILE A 118 4.81 1.38 25.85
CA ILE A 118 5.52 2.60 25.58
C ILE A 118 5.19 3.48 26.78
N ALA A 119 6.04 3.43 27.79
CA ALA A 119 6.01 4.37 28.88
C ALA A 119 6.16 5.72 28.17
N MET A 120 5.08 6.51 28.14
CA MET A 120 5.15 7.89 27.69
C MET A 120 6.19 8.56 28.58
N GLN A 121 7.42 8.63 28.09
CA GLN A 121 8.44 9.44 28.73
C GLN A 121 7.90 10.87 28.68
N PRO A 122 7.83 11.58 29.82
CA PRO A 122 7.44 12.99 29.80
C PRO A 122 8.40 13.71 28.85
N ARG A 123 7.82 14.30 27.80
CA ARG A 123 8.55 15.01 26.74
C ARG A 123 9.50 16.01 27.40
N PRO A 124 10.84 15.89 27.22
CA PRO A 124 11.75 16.89 27.72
C PRO A 124 11.41 18.24 27.06
N ALA A 125 11.37 19.29 27.88
CA ALA A 125 11.07 20.64 27.43
C ALA A 125 12.14 21.12 26.45
N ALA A 126 11.70 21.39 25.22
CA ALA A 126 12.27 22.33 24.25
C ALA A 126 13.74 22.73 24.43
N ALA A 127 14.66 21.83 24.07
CA ALA A 127 15.96 22.17 23.51
C ALA A 127 16.39 20.95 22.70
N ASP A 128 16.85 21.17 21.47
CA ASP A 128 17.17 20.15 20.46
C ASP A 128 15.93 19.50 19.84
N VAL A 129 15.21 20.31 19.04
CA VAL A 129 14.37 19.77 17.98
C VAL A 129 15.30 18.90 17.10
N PRO A 130 15.10 17.57 17.04
CA PRO A 130 15.82 16.76 16.07
C PRO A 130 15.55 17.37 14.70
N PRO A 131 16.54 17.42 13.78
CA PRO A 131 16.27 17.89 12.43
C PRO A 131 15.01 17.20 11.93
N PRO A 132 14.11 17.93 11.23
CA PRO A 132 12.83 17.39 10.80
C PRO A 132 13.09 16.01 10.21
N ILE A 133 12.31 15.01 10.66
CA ILE A 133 12.36 13.65 10.14
C ILE A 133 12.41 13.82 8.63
N GLN A 134 13.59 13.58 8.04
CA GLN A 134 13.66 13.50 6.60
C GLN A 134 12.69 12.36 6.29
N PRO A 135 11.64 12.58 5.49
CA PRO A 135 10.80 11.48 5.08
C PRO A 135 11.77 10.40 4.66
N ILE A 136 11.61 9.18 5.21
CA ILE A 136 12.41 8.04 4.77
C ILE A 136 12.24 8.10 3.26
N LYS A 137 13.28 8.55 2.56
CA LYS A 137 13.29 8.53 1.12
C LYS A 137 13.23 7.02 0.90
N PRO A 138 12.09 6.45 0.43
CA PRO A 138 12.09 5.04 0.06
C PRO A 138 13.36 4.87 -0.75
N PRO A 139 14.21 3.85 -0.46
CA PRO A 139 15.50 3.72 -1.10
C PRO A 139 15.27 4.05 -2.55
N GLU A 140 15.84 5.16 -3.04
CA GLU A 140 15.56 5.60 -4.40
C GLU A 140 15.77 4.34 -5.22
N PRO A 141 14.73 3.78 -5.86
CA PRO A 141 14.91 2.54 -6.60
C PRO A 141 16.01 2.92 -7.57
N ALA A 142 17.20 2.33 -7.36
CA ALA A 142 18.44 2.84 -7.93
C ALA A 142 18.19 2.98 -9.41
N LEU A 143 17.96 4.22 -9.89
CA LEU A 143 17.18 4.52 -11.11
C LEU A 143 17.28 3.35 -12.09
N GLU A 144 16.31 2.42 -12.02
CA GLU A 144 16.42 1.21 -12.82
C GLU A 144 16.28 1.67 -14.24
N ARG A 145 17.40 1.60 -14.97
CA ARG A 145 17.60 2.25 -16.26
C ARG A 145 16.41 1.94 -17.18
N TRP A 146 15.87 3.01 -17.75
CA TRP A 146 14.67 2.99 -18.59
C TRP A 146 14.89 3.81 -19.86
N VAL A 147 14.20 3.37 -20.91
CA VAL A 147 14.35 3.68 -22.36
C VAL A 147 15.64 3.13 -22.97
N GLY A 148 15.50 2.03 -23.72
CA GLY A 148 16.59 1.22 -24.26
C GLY A 148 16.83 -0.01 -23.39
N MET A 149 16.14 -1.12 -23.68
CA MET A 149 16.42 -2.41 -23.06
C MET A 149 17.86 -2.83 -23.36
N ASP A 150 18.74 -2.75 -22.37
CA ASP A 150 19.99 -3.50 -22.39
C ASP A 150 19.76 -4.76 -21.54
N GLY A 151 19.25 -5.85 -22.12
CA GLY A 151 19.08 -7.06 -21.33
C GLY A 151 18.51 -8.23 -22.10
N GLU A 152 19.32 -9.26 -22.31
CA GLU A 152 18.91 -10.53 -22.92
C GLU A 152 17.87 -11.31 -22.10
N THR A 153 17.41 -10.78 -20.95
CA THR A 153 16.50 -11.45 -19.99
C THR A 153 15.60 -10.48 -19.24
N SER A 154 14.33 -10.84 -19.06
CA SER A 154 13.33 -10.10 -18.29
C SER A 154 13.60 -10.07 -16.78
N ARG A 155 13.27 -8.94 -16.14
CA ARG A 155 13.37 -8.78 -14.68
C ARG A 155 12.28 -9.54 -13.94
N TRP A 156 11.16 -9.84 -14.60
CA TRP A 156 10.04 -10.55 -13.97
C TRP A 156 10.37 -11.97 -13.53
N LEU A 157 11.49 -12.54 -13.99
CA LEU A 157 12.02 -13.80 -13.45
C LEU A 157 12.20 -13.77 -11.93
N GLN A 158 12.46 -12.60 -11.33
CA GLN A 158 12.59 -12.43 -9.88
C GLN A 158 11.32 -12.73 -9.09
N TYR A 159 10.15 -12.65 -9.75
CA TYR A 159 8.85 -12.92 -9.15
C TYR A 159 8.41 -14.37 -9.34
N LEU A 160 9.15 -15.17 -10.11
CA LEU A 160 8.84 -16.57 -10.37
C LEU A 160 9.57 -17.49 -9.39
N PRO A 161 8.99 -18.67 -9.09
CA PRO A 161 9.71 -19.72 -8.36
C PRO A 161 11.05 -20.10 -9.03
N PRO A 162 12.07 -20.52 -8.27
CA PRO A 162 13.42 -20.79 -8.80
C PRO A 162 13.47 -21.75 -9.99
N MET A 163 12.60 -22.77 -10.00
CA MET A 163 12.48 -23.74 -11.11
C MET A 163 12.13 -23.11 -12.47
N PHE A 164 11.56 -21.91 -12.48
CA PHE A 164 11.23 -21.15 -13.69
C PHE A 164 12.23 -20.02 -13.96
N ALA A 165 12.81 -19.43 -12.91
CA ALA A 165 13.72 -18.28 -13.02
C ALA A 165 15.05 -18.60 -13.75
N GLU A 166 15.50 -19.86 -13.73
CA GLU A 166 16.78 -20.29 -14.31
C GLU A 166 16.74 -20.58 -15.82
N HIS A 167 15.56 -20.49 -16.48
CA HIS A 167 15.41 -20.91 -17.88
C HIS A 167 15.69 -19.78 -18.89
N PRO A 168 16.75 -19.86 -19.74
CA PRO A 168 17.16 -18.76 -20.62
C PRO A 168 16.11 -18.32 -21.64
N PHE A 169 15.27 -19.24 -22.14
CA PHE A 169 14.18 -18.88 -23.06
C PHE A 169 13.05 -18.13 -22.35
N LEU A 170 12.75 -18.47 -21.09
CA LEU A 170 11.65 -17.83 -20.38
C LEU A 170 11.99 -16.36 -20.10
N GLY A 171 13.25 -16.07 -19.75
CA GLY A 171 13.74 -14.70 -19.60
C GLY A 171 13.51 -13.85 -20.86
N ARG A 172 13.88 -14.36 -22.04
CA ARG A 172 13.65 -13.66 -23.32
C ARG A 172 12.17 -13.55 -23.69
N PHE A 173 11.39 -14.61 -23.43
CA PHE A 173 9.96 -14.62 -23.72
C PHE A 173 9.20 -13.57 -22.90
N LEU A 174 9.54 -13.43 -21.62
CA LEU A 174 8.92 -12.44 -20.73
C LEU A 174 9.28 -11.00 -21.10
N CYS A 175 10.40 -10.75 -21.79
CA CYS A 175 10.73 -9.40 -22.28
C CYS A 175 9.62 -8.81 -23.15
N LEU A 176 8.91 -9.62 -23.95
CA LEU A 176 7.80 -9.15 -24.79
C LEU A 176 6.67 -8.56 -23.94
N PHE A 177 6.33 -9.22 -22.85
CA PHE A 177 5.27 -8.76 -21.95
C PHE A 177 5.75 -7.60 -21.10
N GLU A 178 7.01 -7.61 -20.66
CA GLU A 178 7.61 -6.54 -19.89
C GLU A 178 7.70 -5.24 -20.71
N ASP A 179 7.97 -5.33 -22.01
CA ASP A 179 7.89 -4.18 -22.91
C ASP A 179 6.47 -3.62 -22.98
N GLN A 180 5.47 -4.51 -23.13
CA GLN A 180 4.08 -4.11 -23.27
C GLN A 180 3.48 -3.53 -21.97
N LEU A 181 3.79 -4.14 -20.81
CA LEU A 181 3.21 -3.77 -19.51
C LEU A 181 4.08 -2.77 -18.73
N GLY A 182 5.36 -2.65 -19.06
CA GLY A 182 6.28 -1.72 -18.40
C GLY A 182 5.75 -0.28 -18.31
N PRO A 183 5.19 0.31 -19.39
CA PRO A 183 4.59 1.65 -19.33
C PRO A 183 3.43 1.75 -18.33
N LEU A 184 2.62 0.70 -18.19
CA LEU A 184 1.55 0.65 -17.18
C LEU A 184 2.13 0.57 -15.77
N GLU A 185 3.14 -0.28 -15.54
CA GLU A 185 3.82 -0.37 -14.25
C GLU A 185 4.42 0.97 -13.83
N GLN A 186 5.04 1.71 -14.76
CA GLN A 186 5.56 3.05 -14.49
C GLN A 186 4.46 4.04 -14.16
N THR A 187 3.35 4.00 -14.92
CA THR A 187 2.21 4.88 -14.65
C THR A 187 1.65 4.63 -13.24
N ILE A 188 1.55 3.37 -12.82
CA ILE A 188 1.11 2.98 -11.48
C ILE A 188 2.13 3.43 -10.42
N ARG A 189 3.42 3.18 -10.66
CA ARG A 189 4.50 3.54 -9.73
C ARG A 189 4.59 5.05 -9.49
N HIS A 190 4.33 5.84 -10.53
CA HIS A 190 4.39 7.30 -10.51
C HIS A 190 3.00 7.94 -10.49
N PHE A 191 2.00 7.22 -10.00
CA PHE A 191 0.63 7.71 -9.95
C PHE A 191 0.46 8.94 -9.04
N ASP A 192 1.38 9.15 -8.10
CA ASP A 192 1.46 10.34 -7.27
C ASP A 192 1.55 11.64 -8.08
N VAL A 193 2.19 11.61 -9.26
CA VAL A 193 2.25 12.76 -10.19
C VAL A 193 0.86 13.17 -10.70
N PHE A 194 -0.10 12.24 -10.75
CA PHE A 194 -1.47 12.53 -11.14
C PHE A 194 -2.31 13.11 -9.98
N LEU A 195 -1.85 12.96 -8.73
CA LEU A 195 -2.56 13.44 -7.54
C LEU A 195 -2.20 14.89 -7.19
N ASP A 196 -1.00 15.35 -7.57
CA ASP A 196 -0.64 16.75 -7.42
C ASP A 196 -1.23 17.60 -8.55
N VAL A 197 -2.02 18.60 -8.16
CA VAL A 197 -2.73 19.50 -9.07
C VAL A 197 -1.77 20.32 -9.95
N GLN A 198 -0.51 20.51 -9.56
CA GLN A 198 0.45 21.25 -10.40
C GLN A 198 1.13 20.35 -11.44
N SER A 199 1.49 19.13 -11.07
CA SER A 199 2.18 18.19 -11.97
C SER A 199 1.26 17.29 -12.80
N ALA A 200 0.00 17.12 -12.39
CA ALA A 200 -0.95 16.27 -13.10
C ALA A 200 -1.15 16.71 -14.57
N PRO A 201 -1.27 15.79 -15.53
CA PRO A 201 -1.60 16.14 -16.91
C PRO A 201 -2.93 16.88 -17.03
N ALA A 202 -3.04 17.80 -17.98
CA ALA A 202 -4.27 18.57 -18.22
C ALA A 202 -5.51 17.67 -18.45
N THR A 203 -5.30 16.53 -19.09
CA THR A 203 -6.33 15.51 -19.35
C THR A 203 -6.85 14.83 -18.08
N PHE A 204 -6.10 14.88 -16.97
CA PHE A 204 -6.49 14.26 -15.70
C PHE A 204 -7.16 15.24 -14.72
N ILE A 205 -7.08 16.56 -14.98
CA ILE A 205 -7.73 17.59 -14.16
C ILE A 205 -9.25 17.37 -13.99
N PRO A 206 -10.03 16.96 -15.02
CA PRO A 206 -11.45 16.65 -14.83
C PRO A 206 -11.72 15.51 -13.83
N GLN A 207 -10.81 14.53 -13.77
CA GLN A 207 -10.92 13.41 -12.84
C GLN A 207 -10.67 13.88 -11.39
N LEU A 208 -9.62 14.68 -11.18
CA LEU A 208 -9.36 15.32 -9.88
C LEU A 208 -10.54 16.19 -9.43
N ASN A 209 -11.14 16.95 -10.36
CA ASN A 209 -12.32 17.75 -10.07
C ASN A 209 -13.50 16.90 -9.60
N THR A 210 -13.72 15.74 -10.22
CA THR A 210 -14.80 14.82 -9.81
C THR A 210 -14.57 14.28 -8.39
N TRP A 211 -13.32 13.95 -8.03
CA TRP A 211 -12.98 13.54 -6.67
C TRP A 211 -13.14 14.67 -5.65
N LEU A 212 -12.87 15.90 -6.07
CA LEU A 212 -13.09 17.13 -5.29
C LEU A 212 -14.48 17.72 -5.53
N ALA A 213 -15.49 16.86 -5.62
CA ALA A 213 -16.92 17.20 -5.67
C ALA A 213 -17.33 18.27 -6.71
N GLY A 214 -16.62 18.35 -7.84
CA GLY A 214 -16.98 19.21 -8.97
C GLY A 214 -16.88 20.70 -8.68
N ILE A 215 -15.90 21.13 -7.89
CA ILE A 215 -15.71 22.54 -7.50
C ILE A 215 -15.41 23.49 -8.66
N VAL A 216 -14.78 23.00 -9.75
CA VAL A 216 -14.46 23.81 -10.94
C VAL A 216 -15.32 23.45 -12.14
N ASP A 217 -15.57 24.44 -13.02
CA ASP A 217 -16.27 24.25 -14.29
C ASP A 217 -15.27 23.88 -15.41
N GLU A 218 -15.65 22.97 -16.30
CA GLU A 218 -14.79 22.52 -17.41
C GLU A 218 -14.42 23.66 -18.38
N SER A 219 -15.33 24.61 -18.57
CA SER A 219 -15.16 25.76 -19.47
C SER A 219 -14.09 26.75 -19.01
N TRP A 220 -13.65 26.67 -17.75
CA TRP A 220 -12.66 27.60 -17.22
C TRP A 220 -11.25 27.33 -17.74
N PRO A 221 -10.41 28.38 -17.85
CA PRO A 221 -8.99 28.23 -18.13
C PRO A 221 -8.31 27.25 -17.16
N GLU A 222 -7.39 26.44 -17.68
CA GLU A 222 -6.68 25.42 -16.91
C GLU A 222 -5.97 25.99 -15.67
N ALA A 223 -5.34 27.17 -15.82
CA ALA A 223 -4.66 27.84 -14.72
C ALA A 223 -5.59 28.13 -13.53
N ILE A 224 -6.82 28.59 -13.80
CA ILE A 224 -7.83 28.86 -12.77
C ILE A 224 -8.29 27.54 -12.15
N LYS A 225 -8.55 26.51 -12.96
CA LYS A 225 -8.91 25.17 -12.47
C LYS A 225 -7.88 24.64 -11.49
N ARG A 226 -6.60 24.71 -11.85
CA ARG A 226 -5.49 24.27 -10.99
C ARG A 226 -5.38 25.12 -9.72
N ALA A 227 -5.52 26.44 -9.82
CA ALA A 227 -5.44 27.32 -8.66
C ALA A 227 -6.52 27.06 -7.61
N ILE A 228 -7.74 26.73 -8.05
CA ILE A 228 -8.87 26.39 -7.19
C ILE A 228 -8.72 24.99 -6.61
N LEU A 229 -8.43 23.98 -7.44
CA LEU A 229 -8.26 22.60 -6.97
C LEU A 229 -7.11 22.48 -5.96
N ALA A 230 -6.01 23.22 -6.15
CA ALA A 230 -4.91 23.28 -5.19
C ALA A 230 -5.30 23.86 -3.82
N ARG A 231 -6.37 24.65 -3.76
CA ARG A 231 -6.92 25.26 -2.53
C ARG A 231 -8.23 24.61 -2.07
N ALA A 232 -8.66 23.50 -2.68
CA ALA A 232 -9.98 22.93 -2.46
C ALA A 232 -10.29 22.70 -0.97
N THR A 233 -9.36 22.11 -0.21
CA THR A 233 -9.52 21.87 1.23
C THR A 233 -9.78 23.16 2.00
N TRP A 234 -8.97 24.19 1.77
CA TRP A 234 -9.11 25.49 2.43
C TRP A 234 -10.45 26.16 2.08
N LEU A 235 -10.87 26.06 0.82
CA LEU A 235 -12.16 26.60 0.35
C LEU A 235 -13.35 25.87 0.99
N TYR A 236 -13.26 24.55 1.17
CA TYR A 236 -14.30 23.78 1.85
C TYR A 236 -14.40 24.08 3.34
N GLU A 237 -13.28 24.19 4.04
CA GLU A 237 -13.25 24.57 5.46
C GLU A 237 -13.88 25.94 5.73
N ARG A 238 -13.80 26.84 4.75
CA ARG A 238 -14.28 28.23 4.83
C ARG A 238 -15.52 28.48 4.00
N ARG A 239 -16.21 27.44 3.54
CA ARG A 239 -17.43 27.58 2.76
C ARG A 239 -18.48 28.35 3.56
N GLY A 240 -19.13 29.31 2.92
CA GLY A 240 -20.12 30.18 3.57
C GLY A 240 -19.54 31.29 4.44
N THR A 241 -18.21 31.46 4.48
CA THR A 241 -17.57 32.61 5.15
C THR A 241 -17.20 33.70 4.14
N ARG A 242 -17.08 34.94 4.63
CA ARG A 242 -16.57 36.08 3.84
C ARG A 242 -15.22 35.76 3.19
N ALA A 243 -14.25 35.29 3.99
CA ALA A 243 -12.91 35.00 3.50
C ALA A 243 -12.88 33.91 2.41
N GLY A 244 -13.71 32.88 2.54
CA GLY A 244 -13.81 31.82 1.54
C GLY A 244 -14.41 32.33 0.21
N LEU A 245 -15.44 33.17 0.29
CA LEU A 245 -16.08 33.74 -0.90
C LEU A 245 -15.19 34.80 -1.59
N GLU A 246 -14.48 35.63 -0.83
CA GLU A 246 -13.50 36.59 -1.36
C GLU A 246 -12.39 35.87 -2.15
N GLU A 247 -11.76 34.85 -1.56
CA GLU A 247 -10.69 34.09 -2.23
C GLU A 247 -11.20 33.38 -3.49
N LEU A 248 -12.37 32.73 -3.44
CA LEU A 248 -12.94 32.05 -4.60
C LEU A 248 -13.19 33.01 -5.76
N LEU A 249 -13.82 34.14 -5.48
CA LEU A 249 -14.11 35.15 -6.49
C LEU A 249 -12.83 35.77 -7.06
N HIS A 250 -11.84 36.04 -6.20
CA HIS A 250 -10.53 36.53 -6.62
C HIS A 250 -9.82 35.54 -7.54
N LEU A 251 -9.78 34.24 -7.20
CA LEU A 251 -9.15 33.20 -8.03
C LEU A 251 -9.82 33.05 -9.40
N CYS A 252 -11.15 33.15 -9.46
CA CYS A 252 -11.91 33.00 -10.70
C CYS A 252 -11.85 34.22 -11.61
N THR A 253 -11.82 35.43 -11.05
CA THR A 253 -11.99 36.69 -11.81
C THR A 253 -10.71 37.49 -11.92
N GLY A 254 -9.72 37.26 -11.06
CA GLY A 254 -8.53 38.11 -10.91
C GLY A 254 -8.83 39.51 -10.36
N ALA A 255 -10.09 39.81 -10.04
CA ALA A 255 -10.51 41.13 -9.58
C ALA A 255 -10.22 41.32 -8.08
N GLN A 256 -10.16 42.58 -7.65
CA GLN A 256 -10.24 42.89 -6.22
C GLN A 256 -11.69 42.70 -5.76
N VAL A 257 -11.87 41.93 -4.70
CA VAL A 257 -13.17 41.56 -4.14
C VAL A 257 -13.32 42.16 -2.75
N GLU A 258 -14.37 42.93 -2.55
CA GLU A 258 -14.75 43.45 -1.24
C GLU A 258 -16.17 43.00 -0.89
N ILE A 259 -16.34 42.38 0.27
CA ILE A 259 -17.66 41.97 0.78
C ILE A 259 -18.06 42.84 1.97
N ILE A 260 -19.19 43.54 1.81
CA ILE A 260 -19.79 44.40 2.83
C ILE A 260 -20.98 43.66 3.44
N GLU A 261 -20.90 43.29 4.71
CA GLU A 261 -21.97 42.62 5.44
C GLU A 261 -23.03 43.62 5.95
N ASN A 262 -24.27 43.15 6.07
CA ASN A 262 -25.45 43.91 6.51
C ASN A 262 -25.73 45.18 5.70
N SER A 263 -25.46 45.13 4.39
CA SER A 263 -25.61 46.28 3.49
C SER A 263 -27.06 46.77 3.33
N ASP A 264 -28.03 45.86 3.51
CA ASP A 264 -29.48 46.12 3.38
C ASP A 264 -30.25 45.41 4.51
N GLY A 265 -29.72 45.49 5.74
CA GLY A 265 -30.27 44.82 6.92
C GLY A 265 -29.62 43.47 7.25
N PRO A 266 -30.10 42.75 8.27
CA PRO A 266 -29.47 41.52 8.74
C PRO A 266 -29.48 40.41 7.68
N PHE A 267 -28.42 39.60 7.64
CA PHE A 267 -28.23 38.47 6.71
C PHE A 267 -28.13 38.87 5.23
N THR A 268 -27.85 40.14 4.95
CA THR A 268 -27.60 40.63 3.60
C THR A 268 -26.11 40.94 3.42
N PHE A 269 -25.57 40.79 2.22
CA PHE A 269 -24.22 41.25 1.91
C PHE A 269 -24.11 41.80 0.49
N ARG A 270 -23.19 42.74 0.28
CA ARG A 270 -22.86 43.28 -1.04
C ARG A 270 -21.48 42.83 -1.45
N VAL A 271 -21.37 42.24 -2.63
CA VAL A 271 -20.10 41.86 -3.25
C VAL A 271 -19.73 42.94 -4.27
N VAL A 272 -18.63 43.64 -4.03
CA VAL A 272 -18.08 44.62 -4.95
C VAL A 272 -16.85 44.00 -5.62
N LEU A 273 -16.92 43.84 -6.95
CA LEU A 273 -15.77 43.40 -7.74
C LEU A 273 -15.21 44.58 -8.54
N THR A 274 -13.91 44.80 -8.45
CA THR A 274 -13.20 45.83 -9.21
C THR A 274 -12.21 45.15 -10.16
N ALA A 275 -12.49 45.21 -11.46
CA ALA A 275 -11.64 44.60 -12.47
C ALA A 275 -10.34 45.39 -12.65
N GLU A 276 -9.20 44.74 -12.52
CA GLU A 276 -7.90 45.35 -12.87
C GLU A 276 -7.65 45.32 -14.39
N SER A 277 -8.22 44.34 -15.10
CA SER A 277 -8.18 44.22 -16.56
C SER A 277 -9.24 43.24 -17.07
N GLY A 278 -9.94 43.58 -18.15
CA GLY A 278 -10.94 42.73 -18.80
C GLY A 278 -12.35 42.83 -18.19
N ALA A 279 -13.35 42.29 -18.91
CA ALA A 279 -14.74 42.28 -18.46
C ALA A 279 -15.00 41.08 -17.54
N ILE A 280 -15.61 41.33 -16.37
CA ILE A 280 -16.04 40.28 -15.45
C ILE A 280 -17.37 39.70 -15.92
N ASP A 281 -17.43 38.38 -16.12
CA ASP A 281 -18.69 37.70 -16.43
C ASP A 281 -19.57 37.61 -15.17
N GLN A 282 -20.61 38.44 -15.14
CA GLN A 282 -21.58 38.46 -14.06
C GLN A 282 -22.28 37.10 -13.85
N ARG A 283 -22.51 36.32 -14.91
CA ARG A 283 -23.20 35.01 -14.79
C ARG A 283 -22.34 34.00 -14.02
N LEU A 284 -21.03 34.03 -14.26
CA LEU A 284 -20.07 33.22 -13.54
C LEU A 284 -20.05 33.61 -12.06
N VAL A 285 -19.97 34.90 -11.75
CA VAL A 285 -19.98 35.42 -10.38
C VAL A 285 -21.24 35.02 -9.63
N THR A 286 -22.42 35.19 -10.24
CA THR A 286 -23.71 34.76 -9.66
C THR A 286 -23.70 33.27 -9.32
N ARG A 287 -23.27 32.42 -10.26
CA ARG A 287 -23.20 30.97 -10.04
C ARG A 287 -22.27 30.59 -8.89
N LEU A 288 -21.10 31.24 -8.78
CA LEU A 288 -20.15 31.01 -7.69
C LEU A 288 -20.75 31.39 -6.34
N ILE A 289 -21.36 32.58 -6.25
CA ILE A 289 -21.98 33.05 -5.01
C ILE A 289 -23.11 32.11 -4.60
N ASP A 290 -23.99 31.70 -5.53
CA ASP A 290 -25.08 30.77 -5.22
C ASP A 290 -24.58 29.40 -4.76
N GLY A 291 -23.45 28.93 -5.26
CA GLY A 291 -22.83 27.68 -4.80
C GLY A 291 -22.19 27.77 -3.41
N TYR A 292 -21.74 28.96 -2.99
CA TYR A 292 -20.94 29.15 -1.77
C TYR A 292 -21.66 29.85 -0.63
N ARG A 293 -22.71 30.63 -0.89
CA ARG A 293 -23.43 31.38 0.15
C ARG A 293 -24.24 30.46 1.06
N PRO A 294 -24.42 30.81 2.35
CA PRO A 294 -25.42 30.17 3.18
C PRO A 294 -26.83 30.43 2.65
N ALA A 295 -27.70 29.42 2.67
CA ALA A 295 -29.04 29.48 2.06
C ALA A 295 -29.95 30.60 2.60
N TYR A 296 -29.71 31.07 3.82
CA TYR A 296 -30.52 32.11 4.48
C TYR A 296 -30.08 33.55 4.15
N THR A 297 -28.99 33.73 3.39
CA THR A 297 -28.43 35.05 3.09
C THR A 297 -28.90 35.57 1.75
N SER A 298 -29.11 36.89 1.62
CA SER A 298 -29.35 37.56 0.35
C SER A 298 -28.15 38.41 -0.06
N TYR A 299 -27.98 38.66 -1.36
CA TYR A 299 -26.82 39.40 -1.84
C TYR A 299 -27.14 40.36 -2.98
N GLN A 300 -26.27 41.36 -3.12
CA GLN A 300 -26.21 42.27 -4.26
C GLN A 300 -24.80 42.19 -4.87
N ILE A 301 -24.70 42.27 -6.19
CA ILE A 301 -23.43 42.31 -6.91
C ILE A 301 -23.28 43.71 -7.51
N ASP A 302 -22.12 44.33 -7.27
CA ASP A 302 -21.69 45.56 -7.92
C ASP A 302 -20.38 45.31 -8.65
N ILE A 303 -20.35 45.53 -9.96
CA ILE A 303 -19.17 45.30 -10.80
C ILE A 303 -18.69 46.65 -11.31
N LYS A 304 -17.50 47.05 -10.83
CA LYS A 304 -16.80 48.24 -11.27
C LYS A 304 -15.82 47.85 -12.36
N ASN A 305 -16.16 48.24 -13.59
CA ASN A 305 -15.24 48.16 -14.72
C ASN A 305 -14.31 49.40 -14.71
N PRO A 306 -13.08 49.28 -15.24
CA PRO A 306 -12.17 50.40 -15.42
C PRO A 306 -12.71 51.49 -16.36
#